data_AF-A0AAV1DRY6-F1
#
_entry.id   AF-A0AAV1DRY6-F1
#
_cell.length_a   1.000
_cell.length_b   1.000
_cell.length_c   1.000
_cell.angle_alpha   90.00
_cell.angle_beta   90.00
_cell.angle_gamma   90.00
#
_symmetry.space_group_name_H-M   'P 1'
#
loop_
_entity.id
_entity.type
_entity.pdbx_description
1 polymer ?
#
loop_
_entity_poly.entity_id
_entity_poly.type
_entity_poly.pdbx_seq_one_letter_code
_entity_poly.pdbx_strand_id
1 'polypeptide(L)'
;MAATGFMILEGDNLSNIFPGVVCQIGEYFSIGGKQSFVIMVSLIILPTVWLKDLSLLSVISGGGVLATLILLCSIFWNGAFDGIGFHEKGTLVNWKGIPTAISLFSLSYCAHPVFSPIYTSMSNRKQYSKVMIVSFFSCTVFYALVAILGYLMFGSKVLSQITLNLPVNKISSKVAIYTTLVNPIAKYALLIMPTVNALEDKLIPNRTQRSFSIFIRSCLVFSTVIVALAMPFFGEVMSLSGAFVSVTSSIVLPCLCFLKISGIYGRFGLEQLLIGGIVLVGILSVLTGTYTSSVEIVRHYYHF
;
A
#
# COMPACT_ATOMS: atom_id res chain seq x y z
N MET A 1 2.33 -8.66 0.23
CA MET A 1 3.34 -7.58 0.22
C MET A 1 2.72 -6.22 0.50
N ALA A 2 1.78 -5.70 -0.30
CA ALA A 2 1.11 -4.42 0.01
C ALA A 2 0.51 -4.35 1.43
N ALA A 3 -0.14 -5.42 1.90
CA ALA A 3 -0.68 -5.53 3.26
C ALA A 3 0.41 -5.41 4.35
N THR A 4 1.61 -5.95 4.09
CA THR A 4 2.78 -5.83 4.96
C THR A 4 3.21 -4.37 5.12
N GLY A 5 3.11 -3.57 4.05
CA GLY A 5 3.44 -2.15 4.08
C GLY A 5 2.65 -1.37 5.14
N PHE A 6 1.37 -1.69 5.35
CA PHE A 6 0.58 -1.07 6.43
C PHE A 6 1.12 -1.39 7.82
N MET A 7 1.58 -2.62 8.05
CA MET A 7 2.15 -3.00 9.35
C MET A 7 3.44 -2.23 9.63
N ILE A 8 4.32 -2.10 8.62
CA ILE A 8 5.57 -1.33 8.73
C ILE A 8 5.26 0.15 8.94
N LEU A 9 4.33 0.72 8.16
CA LEU A 9 3.87 2.11 8.26
C LEU A 9 3.46 2.45 9.70
N GLU A 10 2.60 1.64 10.32
CA GLU A 10 2.16 1.93 11.68
C GLU A 10 3.24 1.70 12.73
N GLY A 11 4.06 0.66 12.55
CA GLY A 11 5.22 0.43 13.40
C GLY A 11 6.16 1.64 13.43
N ASP A 12 6.44 2.23 12.26
CA ASP A 12 7.27 3.43 12.11
C ASP A 12 6.63 4.66 12.77
N ASN A 13 5.35 4.92 12.47
CA ASN A 13 4.65 6.09 12.99
C ASN A 13 4.49 6.06 14.51
N LEU A 14 4.13 4.91 15.08
CA LEU A 14 4.01 4.76 16.53
C LEU A 14 5.36 4.84 17.22
N SER A 15 6.40 4.25 16.63
CA SER A 15 7.76 4.37 17.17
C SER A 15 8.29 5.81 17.13
N ASN A 16 7.84 6.62 16.17
CA ASN A 16 8.19 8.04 16.07
C ASN A 16 7.46 8.90 17.14
N ILE A 17 6.19 8.59 17.45
CA ILE A 17 5.44 9.29 18.50
C ILE A 17 5.92 8.91 19.91
N PHE A 18 6.22 7.63 20.12
CA PHE A 18 6.60 7.06 21.41
C PHE A 18 8.03 6.52 21.37
N PRO A 19 9.05 7.41 21.26
CA PRO A 19 10.44 6.98 21.23
C PRO A 19 10.83 6.32 22.56
N GLY A 20 11.60 5.23 22.50
CA GLY A 20 12.15 4.57 23.69
C GLY A 20 11.25 3.53 24.34
N VAL A 21 10.08 3.22 23.77
CA VAL A 21 9.30 2.04 24.21
C VAL A 21 10.08 0.78 23.86
N VAL A 22 10.43 -0.01 24.86
CA VAL A 22 11.02 -1.34 24.70
C VAL A 22 10.12 -2.31 25.45
N CYS A 23 9.65 -3.35 24.76
CA CYS A 23 8.83 -4.37 25.40
C CYS A 23 9.72 -5.55 25.78
N GLN A 24 9.95 -5.70 27.08
CA GLN A 24 10.60 -6.89 27.63
C GLN A 24 9.53 -7.96 27.86
N ILE A 25 9.66 -9.10 27.17
CA ILE A 25 8.85 -10.29 27.42
C ILE A 25 9.70 -11.24 28.25
N GLY A 26 9.54 -11.18 29.57
CA GLY A 26 10.37 -11.91 30.52
C GLY A 26 11.81 -11.38 30.60
N GLU A 27 12.70 -12.15 31.25
CA GLU A 27 14.10 -11.76 31.46
C GLU A 27 15.00 -11.93 30.21
N TYR A 28 14.54 -12.65 29.17
CA TYR A 28 15.39 -13.10 28.06
C TYR A 28 15.06 -12.50 26.68
N PHE A 29 13.85 -11.98 26.45
CA PHE A 29 13.45 -11.45 25.14
C PHE A 29 13.13 -9.95 25.21
N SER A 30 14.06 -9.13 24.72
CA SER A 30 13.81 -7.71 24.46
C SER A 30 13.33 -7.51 23.03
N ILE A 31 12.07 -7.10 22.87
CA ILE A 31 11.50 -6.71 21.58
C ILE A 31 11.64 -5.19 21.45
N GLY A 32 12.30 -4.73 20.40
CA GLY A 32 12.42 -3.30 20.10
C GLY A 32 11.05 -2.64 19.88
N GLY A 33 10.95 -1.33 20.16
CA GLY A 33 9.68 -0.60 20.13
C GLY A 33 8.91 -0.74 18.83
N LYS A 34 9.60 -0.59 17.69
CA LYS A 34 9.00 -0.77 16.36
C LYS A 34 8.38 -2.16 16.18
N GLN A 35 9.10 -3.22 16.55
CA GLN A 35 8.58 -4.59 16.43
C GLN A 35 7.36 -4.80 17.33
N SER A 36 7.36 -4.23 18.54
CA SER A 36 6.21 -4.30 19.45
C SER A 36 4.98 -3.60 18.87
N PHE A 37 5.16 -2.39 18.30
CA PHE A 37 4.06 -1.67 17.66
C PHE A 37 3.50 -2.40 16.45
N VAL A 38 4.34 -3.03 15.62
CA VAL A 38 3.90 -3.89 14.51
C VAL A 38 2.99 -5.01 15.03
N ILE A 39 3.40 -5.71 16.08
CA ILE A 39 2.62 -6.82 16.67
C ILE A 39 1.30 -6.30 17.24
N MET A 40 1.33 -5.21 18.01
CA MET A 40 0.14 -4.60 18.62
C MET A 40 -0.89 -4.18 17.56
N VAL A 41 -0.45 -3.47 16.52
CA VAL A 41 -1.32 -3.04 15.41
C VAL A 41 -1.91 -4.24 14.67
N SER A 42 -1.11 -5.29 14.49
CA SER A 42 -1.59 -6.53 13.86
C SER A 42 -2.72 -7.18 14.64
N LEU A 43 -2.65 -7.18 15.98
CA LEU A 43 -3.72 -7.69 16.84
C LEU A 43 -4.99 -6.81 16.77
N ILE A 44 -4.84 -5.49 16.61
CA ILE A 44 -5.97 -4.56 16.45
C ILE A 44 -6.66 -4.76 15.09
N ILE A 45 -5.90 -5.05 14.03
CA ILE A 45 -6.43 -5.26 12.67
C ILE A 45 -7.03 -6.66 12.52
N LEU A 46 -6.54 -7.67 13.25
CA LEU A 46 -6.96 -9.05 13.09
C LEU A 46 -8.50 -9.27 13.12
N PRO A 47 -9.27 -8.66 14.05
CA PRO A 47 -10.73 -8.76 14.07
C PRO A 47 -11.40 -8.24 12.79
N THR A 48 -10.84 -7.21 12.14
CA THR A 48 -11.43 -6.66 10.91
C THR A 48 -11.31 -7.63 9.74
N VAL A 49 -10.27 -8.47 9.73
CA VAL A 49 -10.08 -9.51 8.71
C VAL A 49 -11.08 -10.65 8.89
N TRP A 50 -11.60 -10.88 10.10
CA TRP A 50 -12.65 -11.89 10.33
C TRP A 50 -14.03 -11.45 9.84
N LEU A 51 -14.23 -10.16 9.56
CA LEU A 51 -15.46 -9.64 8.98
C LEU A 51 -15.62 -10.17 7.55
N LYS A 52 -16.78 -10.79 7.28
CA LYS A 52 -17.16 -11.24 5.93
C LYS A 52 -18.09 -10.27 5.22
N ASP A 53 -18.71 -9.36 5.97
CA ASP A 53 -19.70 -8.43 5.45
C ASP A 53 -19.04 -7.20 4.83
N LEU A 54 -19.16 -7.09 3.51
CA LEU A 54 -18.66 -5.95 2.74
C LEU A 54 -19.39 -4.64 3.06
N SER A 55 -20.62 -4.69 3.56
CA SER A 55 -21.38 -3.49 3.93
C SER A 55 -20.77 -2.82 5.16
N LEU A 56 -20.47 -3.59 6.21
CA LEU A 56 -19.76 -3.09 7.39
C LEU A 56 -18.36 -2.60 7.01
N LEU A 57 -17.67 -3.34 6.15
CA LEU A 57 -16.35 -2.95 5.68
C LEU A 57 -16.38 -1.65 4.85
N SER A 58 -17.48 -1.39 4.12
CA SER A 58 -17.67 -0.13 3.38
C SER A 58 -17.80 1.08 4.31
N VAL A 59 -18.47 0.93 5.45
CA VAL A 59 -18.58 1.99 6.47
C VAL A 59 -17.21 2.30 7.08
N ILE A 60 -16.46 1.25 7.45
CA ILE A 60 -15.10 1.39 7.97
C ILE A 60 -14.19 2.04 6.90
N SER A 61 -14.34 1.64 5.64
CA SER A 61 -13.62 2.23 4.50
C SER A 61 -13.94 3.72 4.30
N GLY A 62 -15.21 4.11 4.44
CA GLY A 62 -15.63 5.51 4.41
C GLY A 62 -14.94 6.35 5.49
N GLY A 63 -14.78 5.80 6.70
CA GLY A 63 -13.97 6.40 7.76
C GLY A 63 -12.49 6.56 7.37
N GLY A 64 -11.92 5.56 6.69
CA GLY A 64 -10.55 5.64 6.15
C GLY A 64 -10.37 6.73 5.08
N VAL A 65 -11.39 6.98 4.24
CA VAL A 65 -11.36 8.09 3.28
C VAL A 65 -11.34 9.43 4.02
N LEU A 66 -12.19 9.60 5.03
CA LEU A 66 -12.21 10.82 5.85
C LEU A 66 -10.86 11.02 6.56
N ALA A 67 -10.27 9.98 7.14
CA ALA A 67 -8.96 10.02 7.77
C ALA A 67 -7.86 10.45 6.76
N THR A 68 -7.93 9.95 5.52
CA THR A 68 -7.02 10.35 4.44
C THR A 68 -7.17 11.83 4.08
N LEU A 69 -8.40 12.37 4.05
CA LEU A 69 -8.64 13.80 3.83
C LEU A 69 -8.11 14.66 4.99
N ILE A 70 -8.32 14.24 6.24
CA ILE A 70 -7.77 14.93 7.41
C ILE A 70 -6.25 14.97 7.34
N LEU A 71 -5.60 13.85 6.98
CA LEU A 71 -4.15 13.81 6.78
C LEU A 71 -3.67 14.84 5.77
N LEU A 72 -4.34 14.98 4.62
CA LEU A 72 -3.98 15.99 3.62
C LEU A 72 -4.10 17.42 4.18
N CYS A 73 -5.21 17.70 4.86
CA CYS A 73 -5.42 19.00 5.52
C CYS A 73 -4.35 19.27 6.58
N SER A 74 -3.97 18.26 7.37
CA SER A 74 -2.92 18.38 8.38
C SER A 74 -1.53 18.58 7.78
N ILE A 75 -1.21 17.95 6.65
CA ILE A 75 0.04 18.17 5.91
C ILE A 75 0.08 19.61 5.38
N PHE A 76 -1.01 20.06 4.74
CA PHE A 76 -1.11 21.43 4.25
C PHE A 76 -0.95 22.44 5.39
N TRP A 77 -1.62 22.21 6.52
CA TRP A 77 -1.53 23.07 7.71
C TRP A 77 -0.10 23.14 8.25
N ASN A 78 0.60 22.00 8.29
CA ASN A 78 1.98 21.94 8.73
C ASN A 78 2.90 22.80 7.84
N GLY A 79 2.71 22.73 6.53
CA GLY A 79 3.44 23.57 5.57
C GLY A 79 3.09 25.05 5.70
N ALA A 80 1.81 25.40 5.79
CA ALA A 80 1.35 26.78 5.77
C ALA A 80 1.52 27.54 7.09
N PHE A 81 1.30 26.88 8.23
CA PHE A 81 1.12 27.56 9.53
C PHE A 81 2.08 27.10 10.63
N ASP A 82 2.61 25.87 10.58
CA ASP A 82 3.51 25.37 11.65
C ASP A 82 4.98 25.70 11.45
N GLY A 83 5.30 26.44 10.39
CA GLY A 83 6.64 26.98 10.14
C GLY A 83 7.56 26.10 9.32
N ILE A 84 7.07 24.99 8.75
CA ILE A 84 7.85 24.18 7.79
C ILE A 84 8.02 24.96 6.48
N GLY A 85 6.93 25.53 5.98
CA GLY A 85 6.91 26.31 4.75
C GLY A 85 7.02 25.47 3.48
N PHE A 86 6.89 26.14 2.34
CA PHE A 86 6.95 25.55 1.00
C PHE A 86 8.12 26.14 0.21
N HIS A 87 9.32 25.99 0.77
CA HIS A 87 10.51 26.72 0.31
C HIS A 87 11.49 25.84 -0.48
N GLU A 88 11.32 24.52 -0.45
CA GLU A 88 12.25 23.60 -1.11
C GLU A 88 12.13 23.70 -2.63
N LYS A 89 13.21 24.15 -3.26
CA LYS A 89 13.37 24.24 -4.72
C LYS A 89 14.28 23.10 -5.17
N GLY A 90 13.77 21.88 -5.15
CA GLY A 90 14.58 20.71 -5.47
C GLY A 90 14.87 20.53 -6.96
N THR A 91 15.64 19.49 -7.29
CA THR A 91 15.91 19.04 -8.67
C THR A 91 14.66 18.54 -9.38
N LEU A 92 14.34 19.13 -10.54
CA LEU A 92 13.16 18.79 -11.34
C LEU A 92 13.05 17.31 -11.72
N VAL A 93 14.18 16.66 -12.05
CA VAL A 93 14.21 15.24 -12.43
C VAL A 93 15.42 14.56 -11.81
N ASN A 94 15.16 13.47 -11.07
CA ASN A 94 16.20 12.57 -10.59
C ASN A 94 16.09 11.23 -11.35
N TRP A 95 16.94 11.04 -12.36
CA TRP A 95 16.95 9.84 -13.20
C TRP A 95 17.18 8.55 -12.41
N LYS A 96 17.96 8.59 -11.32
CA LYS A 96 18.21 7.41 -10.48
C LYS A 96 16.97 6.94 -9.73
N GLY A 97 16.05 7.85 -9.41
CA GLY A 97 14.82 7.55 -8.67
C GLY A 97 13.66 7.10 -9.54
N ILE A 98 13.76 7.18 -10.87
CA ILE A 98 12.67 6.85 -11.80
C ILE A 98 12.16 5.41 -11.63
N PRO A 99 13.01 4.36 -11.55
CA PRO A 99 12.52 3.00 -11.38
C PRO A 99 11.69 2.81 -10.10
N THR A 100 12.15 3.37 -8.98
CA THR A 100 11.46 3.33 -7.70
C THR A 100 10.15 4.12 -7.77
N ALA A 101 10.15 5.30 -8.40
CA ALA A 101 8.95 6.12 -8.59
C ALA A 101 7.89 5.41 -9.46
N ILE A 102 8.28 4.78 -10.57
CA ILE A 102 7.38 3.98 -11.43
C ILE A 102 6.78 2.82 -10.62
N SER A 103 7.59 2.18 -9.78
CA SER A 103 7.17 1.04 -8.97
C SER A 103 6.15 1.46 -7.90
N LEU A 104 6.44 2.52 -7.14
CA LEU A 104 5.54 3.08 -6.15
C LEU A 104 4.24 3.59 -6.78
N PHE A 105 4.34 4.28 -7.93
CA PHE A 105 3.18 4.75 -8.67
C PHE A 105 2.32 3.57 -9.15
N SER A 106 2.92 2.52 -9.72
CA SER A 106 2.21 1.30 -10.12
C SER A 106 1.45 0.69 -8.95
N LEU A 107 2.10 0.59 -7.79
CA LEU A 107 1.45 0.09 -6.57
C LEU A 107 0.24 0.94 -6.17
N SER A 108 0.32 2.27 -6.26
CA SER A 108 -0.78 3.18 -5.93
C SER A 108 -2.03 2.97 -6.79
N TYR A 109 -1.89 2.51 -8.02
CA TYR A 109 -3.02 2.20 -8.92
C TYR A 109 -3.38 0.71 -8.96
N CYS A 110 -2.77 -0.11 -8.11
CA CYS A 110 -3.04 -1.53 -8.02
C CYS A 110 -4.38 -1.80 -7.29
N ALA A 111 -5.47 -1.90 -8.04
CA ALA A 111 -6.79 -2.20 -7.48
C ALA A 111 -7.45 -3.45 -8.10
N HIS A 112 -6.78 -4.11 -9.05
CA HIS A 112 -7.29 -5.30 -9.75
C HIS A 112 -7.85 -6.42 -8.84
N PRO A 113 -7.20 -6.78 -7.71
CA PRO A 113 -7.72 -7.84 -6.85
C PRO A 113 -9.08 -7.51 -6.23
N VAL A 114 -9.38 -6.21 -6.02
CA VAL A 114 -10.60 -5.78 -5.32
C VAL A 114 -11.76 -5.44 -6.27
N PHE A 115 -11.51 -5.33 -7.58
CA PHE A 115 -12.54 -4.99 -8.57
C PHE A 115 -13.72 -5.96 -8.59
N SER A 116 -13.47 -7.27 -8.58
CA SER A 116 -14.53 -8.28 -8.61
C SER A 116 -15.40 -8.26 -7.33
N PRO A 117 -14.82 -8.27 -6.11
CA PRO A 117 -15.59 -8.06 -4.88
C PRO A 117 -16.40 -6.75 -4.86
N ILE A 118 -15.82 -5.64 -5.35
CA ILE A 118 -16.53 -4.36 -5.44
C ILE A 118 -17.71 -4.46 -6.42
N TYR A 119 -17.48 -4.96 -7.64
CA TYR A 119 -18.52 -5.10 -8.66
C TYR A 119 -19.70 -5.97 -8.20
N THR A 120 -19.39 -7.08 -7.55
CA THR A 120 -20.40 -8.04 -7.08
C THR A 120 -21.20 -7.52 -5.88
N SER A 121 -20.61 -6.65 -5.05
CA SER A 121 -21.25 -6.03 -3.88
C SER A 121 -22.02 -4.74 -4.19
N MET A 122 -21.82 -4.11 -5.36
CA MET A 122 -22.57 -2.91 -5.73
C MET A 122 -24.07 -3.21 -5.90
N SER A 123 -24.89 -2.39 -5.23
CA SER A 123 -26.36 -2.40 -5.40
C SER A 123 -26.78 -2.14 -6.85
N ASN A 124 -26.12 -1.18 -7.54
CA ASN A 124 -26.36 -0.89 -8.96
C ASN A 124 -25.09 -1.04 -9.80
N ARG A 125 -24.92 -2.22 -10.41
CA ARG A 125 -23.74 -2.58 -11.23
C ARG A 125 -23.58 -1.73 -12.49
N LYS A 126 -24.65 -1.10 -13.00
CA LYS A 126 -24.58 -0.21 -14.17
C LYS A 126 -23.73 1.04 -13.92
N GLN A 127 -23.55 1.42 -12.66
CA GLN A 127 -22.74 2.58 -12.28
C GLN A 127 -21.25 2.25 -12.08
N TYR A 128 -20.85 0.98 -12.20
CA TYR A 128 -19.48 0.54 -11.91
C TYR A 128 -18.42 1.37 -12.65
N SER A 129 -18.57 1.53 -13.97
CA SER A 129 -17.62 2.32 -14.77
C SER A 129 -17.51 3.77 -14.29
N LYS A 130 -18.64 4.43 -13.98
CA LYS A 130 -18.65 5.80 -13.45
C LYS A 130 -17.94 5.86 -12.09
N VAL A 131 -18.20 4.91 -11.20
CA VAL A 131 -17.55 4.82 -9.89
C VAL A 131 -16.03 4.65 -10.05
N MET A 132 -15.59 3.78 -10.94
CA MET A 132 -14.16 3.56 -11.20
C MET A 132 -13.47 4.83 -11.72
N ILE A 133 -14.06 5.52 -12.71
CA ILE A 133 -13.49 6.74 -13.28
C ILE A 133 -13.36 7.84 -12.22
N VAL A 134 -14.45 8.10 -11.48
CA VAL A 134 -14.46 9.13 -10.43
C VAL A 134 -13.45 8.78 -9.32
N SER A 135 -13.37 7.51 -8.92
CA SER A 135 -12.44 7.08 -7.88
C SER A 135 -10.99 7.24 -8.31
N PHE A 136 -10.62 6.77 -9.50
CA PHE A 136 -9.26 6.91 -10.01
C PHE A 136 -8.85 8.36 -10.19
N PHE A 137 -9.72 9.18 -10.78
CA PHE A 137 -9.47 10.61 -10.92
C PHE A 137 -9.25 11.28 -9.55
N SER A 138 -10.10 10.99 -8.57
CA SER A 138 -9.98 11.53 -7.21
C SER A 138 -8.67 11.08 -6.54
N CYS A 139 -8.29 9.80 -6.69
CA CYS A 139 -7.02 9.28 -6.21
C CYS A 139 -5.83 9.99 -6.86
N THR A 140 -5.85 10.22 -8.18
CA THR A 140 -4.78 10.92 -8.89
C THR A 140 -4.60 12.34 -8.37
N VAL A 141 -5.69 13.09 -8.21
CA VAL A 141 -5.64 14.45 -7.64
C VAL A 141 -5.07 14.42 -6.23
N PHE A 142 -5.54 13.50 -5.39
CA PHE A 142 -5.07 13.38 -4.01
C PHE A 142 -3.57 13.03 -3.94
N TYR A 143 -3.11 12.06 -4.72
CA TYR A 143 -1.70 11.69 -4.79
C TYR A 143 -0.83 12.83 -5.31
N ALA A 144 -1.28 13.55 -6.33
CA ALA A 144 -0.57 14.72 -6.85
C ALA A 144 -0.45 15.82 -5.78
N LEU A 145 -1.52 16.12 -5.04
CA LEU A 145 -1.50 17.12 -3.96
C LEU A 145 -0.50 16.73 -2.86
N VAL A 146 -0.56 15.51 -2.34
CA VAL A 146 0.37 15.05 -1.29
C VAL A 146 1.81 15.04 -1.80
N ALA A 147 2.05 14.60 -3.04
CA ALA A 147 3.39 14.58 -3.64
C ALA A 147 3.96 16.00 -3.81
N ILE A 148 3.17 16.94 -4.33
CA ILE A 148 3.58 18.34 -4.52
C ILE A 148 3.85 19.00 -3.16
N LEU A 149 2.92 18.87 -2.20
CA LEU A 149 3.10 19.46 -0.87
C LEU A 149 4.33 18.86 -0.16
N GLY A 150 4.47 17.54 -0.16
CA GLY A 150 5.60 16.86 0.47
C GLY A 150 6.94 17.27 -0.11
N TYR A 151 7.02 17.40 -1.43
CA TYR A 151 8.23 17.83 -2.10
C TYR A 151 8.55 19.31 -1.83
N LEU A 152 7.56 20.20 -1.83
CA LEU A 152 7.75 21.62 -1.51
C LEU A 152 8.15 21.85 -0.05
N MET A 153 7.76 20.95 0.86
CA MET A 153 8.09 21.01 2.29
C MET A 153 9.46 20.42 2.62
N PHE A 154 9.83 19.29 2.01
CA PHE A 154 11.00 18.50 2.43
C PHE A 154 12.03 18.25 1.32
N GLY A 155 11.72 18.57 0.07
CA GLY A 155 12.62 18.40 -1.07
C GLY A 155 13.17 16.98 -1.19
N SER A 156 14.48 16.85 -1.39
CA SER A 156 15.18 15.57 -1.47
C SER A 156 15.37 14.86 -0.13
N LYS A 157 15.00 15.50 0.99
CA LYS A 157 15.13 14.93 2.34
C LYS A 157 13.89 14.15 2.77
N VAL A 158 12.85 14.11 1.93
CA VAL A 158 11.62 13.39 2.22
C VAL A 158 11.91 11.92 2.50
N LEU A 159 11.59 11.46 3.70
CA LEU A 159 11.64 10.04 4.07
C LEU A 159 10.58 9.23 3.30
N SER A 160 10.69 7.89 3.33
CA SER A 160 9.77 6.95 2.68
C SER A 160 8.30 7.14 3.10
N GLN A 161 8.06 7.76 4.25
CA GLN A 161 6.76 8.16 4.74
C GLN A 161 6.80 9.65 5.10
N ILE A 162 5.90 10.44 4.51
CA ILE A 162 5.85 11.89 4.78
C ILE A 162 5.58 12.19 6.26
N THR A 163 4.82 11.34 6.95
CA THR A 163 4.49 11.48 8.37
C THR A 163 5.71 11.42 9.28
N LEU A 164 6.77 10.71 8.87
CA LEU A 164 8.03 10.65 9.62
C LEU A 164 8.84 11.95 9.53
N ASN A 165 8.56 12.81 8.54
CA ASN A 165 9.20 14.12 8.41
C ASN A 165 8.46 15.18 9.24
N LEU A 166 7.24 14.89 9.73
CA LEU A 166 6.43 15.87 10.46
C LEU A 166 6.95 16.07 11.89
N PRO A 167 7.00 17.32 12.38
CA PRO A 167 7.50 17.62 13.70
C PRO A 167 6.49 17.17 14.77
N VAL A 168 6.85 16.17 15.58
CA VAL A 168 5.95 15.50 16.55
C VAL A 168 5.46 16.40 17.70
N ASN A 169 6.07 17.57 17.90
CA ASN A 169 5.67 18.54 18.90
C ASN A 169 4.43 19.37 18.49
N LYS A 170 4.04 19.35 17.21
CA LYS A 170 2.87 20.08 16.71
C LYS A 170 1.59 19.25 16.78
N ILE A 171 0.47 19.90 17.12
CA ILE A 171 -0.84 19.23 17.19
C ILE A 171 -1.26 18.71 15.82
N SER A 172 -1.06 19.50 14.77
CA SER A 172 -1.33 19.14 13.37
C SER A 172 -0.58 17.86 12.95
N SER A 173 0.70 17.72 13.32
CA SER A 173 1.49 16.51 13.07
C SER A 173 0.95 15.31 13.82
N LYS A 174 0.61 15.46 15.11
CA LYS A 174 0.00 14.39 15.89
C LYS A 174 -1.32 13.94 15.26
N VAL A 175 -2.16 14.87 14.84
CA VAL A 175 -3.41 14.55 14.12
C VAL A 175 -3.13 13.79 12.83
N ALA A 176 -2.15 14.23 12.02
CA ALA A 176 -1.76 13.52 10.80
C ALA A 176 -1.33 12.08 11.08
N ILE A 177 -0.50 11.87 12.10
CA ILE A 177 0.02 10.54 12.44
C ILE A 177 -1.05 9.66 13.11
N TYR A 178 -1.91 10.20 13.97
CA TYR A 178 -3.01 9.40 14.55
C TYR A 178 -4.06 9.02 13.51
N THR A 179 -4.31 9.87 12.52
CA THR A 179 -5.25 9.57 11.44
C THR A 179 -4.71 8.53 10.46
N THR A 180 -3.38 8.40 10.30
CA THR A 180 -2.84 7.27 9.53
C THR A 180 -3.18 5.92 10.14
N LEU A 181 -3.24 5.81 11.48
CA LEU A 181 -3.57 4.55 12.19
C LEU A 181 -4.93 3.96 11.74
N VAL A 182 -5.85 4.78 11.25
CA VAL A 182 -7.17 4.36 10.77
C VAL A 182 -7.08 3.65 9.41
N ASN A 183 -6.10 4.01 8.57
CA ASN A 183 -5.99 3.52 7.21
C ASN A 183 -5.77 2.00 7.11
N PRO A 184 -4.85 1.38 7.86
CA PRO A 184 -4.72 -0.08 7.91
C PRO A 184 -6.01 -0.76 8.34
N ILE A 185 -6.66 -0.26 9.40
CA ILE A 185 -7.91 -0.84 9.92
C ILE A 185 -8.97 -0.86 8.81
N ALA A 186 -9.05 0.22 8.03
CA ALA A 186 -9.99 0.36 6.93
C ALA A 186 -9.63 -0.41 5.65
N LYS A 187 -8.34 -0.51 5.31
CA LYS A 187 -7.87 -1.00 3.99
C LYS A 187 -7.32 -2.42 4.03
N TYR A 188 -6.76 -2.85 5.15
CA TYR A 188 -6.08 -4.14 5.25
C TYR A 188 -7.02 -5.31 4.96
N ALA A 189 -8.19 -5.33 5.59
CA ALA A 189 -9.20 -6.38 5.36
C ALA A 189 -9.68 -6.42 3.90
N LEU A 190 -9.87 -5.26 3.26
CA LEU A 190 -10.25 -5.18 1.84
C LEU A 190 -9.16 -5.76 0.92
N LEU A 191 -7.88 -5.51 1.23
CA LEU A 191 -6.76 -5.96 0.41
C LEU A 191 -6.51 -7.46 0.52
N ILE A 192 -6.73 -8.04 1.69
CA ILE A 192 -6.49 -9.48 1.90
C ILE A 192 -7.69 -10.33 1.50
N MET A 193 -8.89 -9.75 1.42
CA MET A 193 -10.13 -10.47 1.13
C MET A 193 -10.12 -11.26 -0.19
N PRO A 194 -9.62 -10.76 -1.33
CA PRO A 194 -9.55 -11.55 -2.56
C PRO A 194 -8.68 -12.80 -2.40
N THR A 195 -7.54 -12.65 -1.72
CA THR A 195 -6.61 -13.76 -1.43
C THR A 195 -7.26 -14.78 -0.50
N VAL A 196 -7.94 -14.30 0.55
CA VAL A 196 -8.69 -15.15 1.48
C VAL A 196 -9.78 -15.91 0.73
N ASN A 197 -10.59 -15.24 -0.08
CA ASN A 197 -11.68 -15.88 -0.81
C ASN A 197 -11.16 -16.95 -1.78
N ALA A 198 -10.08 -16.66 -2.51
CA ALA A 198 -9.45 -17.64 -3.39
C ALA A 198 -8.92 -18.87 -2.64
N LEU A 199 -8.37 -18.67 -1.44
CA LEU A 199 -7.86 -19.75 -0.59
C LEU A 199 -8.98 -20.54 0.08
N GLU A 200 -10.02 -19.85 0.55
CA GLU A 200 -11.23 -20.46 1.13
C GLU A 200 -11.96 -21.30 0.07
N ASP A 201 -12.14 -20.80 -1.15
CA ASP A 201 -12.80 -21.55 -2.24
C ASP A 201 -12.02 -22.81 -2.63
N LYS A 202 -10.69 -22.79 -2.51
CA LYS A 202 -9.83 -23.94 -2.82
C LYS A 202 -9.74 -24.96 -1.67
N LEU A 203 -9.67 -24.49 -0.43
CA LEU A 203 -9.40 -25.33 0.75
C LEU A 203 -10.64 -25.70 1.56
N ILE A 204 -11.76 -24.98 1.38
CA ILE A 204 -13.00 -25.16 2.14
C ILE A 204 -14.13 -25.54 1.17
N PRO A 205 -14.23 -26.83 0.79
CA PRO A 205 -15.29 -27.29 -0.10
C PRO A 205 -16.70 -27.07 0.48
N ASN A 206 -16.84 -27.03 1.82
CA ASN A 206 -18.10 -26.72 2.52
C ASN A 206 -17.97 -25.43 3.34
N ARG A 207 -18.62 -24.35 2.89
CA ARG A 207 -18.57 -23.00 3.49
C ARG A 207 -19.06 -22.88 4.96
N THR A 208 -19.46 -23.99 5.58
CA THR A 208 -19.88 -24.08 6.99
C THR A 208 -18.74 -24.14 8.01
N GLN A 209 -17.48 -24.35 7.60
CA GLN A 209 -16.34 -24.42 8.53
C GLN A 209 -15.82 -23.03 8.97
N ARG A 210 -16.59 -22.33 9.80
CA ARG A 210 -16.26 -20.99 10.31
C ARG A 210 -14.89 -20.93 11.00
N SER A 211 -14.54 -21.93 11.82
CA SER A 211 -13.26 -21.98 12.53
C SER A 211 -12.06 -22.10 11.58
N PHE A 212 -12.20 -22.86 10.50
CA PHE A 212 -11.12 -23.05 9.52
C PHE A 212 -10.92 -21.80 8.64
N SER A 213 -12.00 -21.09 8.31
CA SER A 213 -11.95 -19.77 7.68
C SER A 213 -11.25 -18.74 8.56
N ILE A 214 -11.53 -18.71 9.86
CA ILE A 214 -10.83 -17.83 10.83
C ILE A 214 -9.34 -18.21 10.89
N PHE A 215 -9.01 -19.51 10.93
CA PHE A 215 -7.64 -19.98 10.95
C PHE A 215 -6.84 -19.51 9.72
N ILE A 216 -7.37 -19.72 8.50
CA ILE A 216 -6.73 -19.27 7.25
C ILE A 216 -6.48 -17.76 7.28
N ARG A 217 -7.49 -16.97 7.67
CA ARG A 217 -7.40 -15.51 7.78
C ARG A 217 -6.31 -15.08 8.75
N SER A 218 -6.27 -15.70 9.93
CA SER A 218 -5.26 -15.42 10.95
C SER A 218 -3.85 -15.81 10.49
N CYS A 219 -3.69 -16.96 9.82
CA CYS A 219 -2.41 -17.37 9.22
C CYS A 219 -1.92 -16.38 8.16
N LEU A 220 -2.81 -15.86 7.33
CA LEU A 220 -2.47 -14.84 6.34
C LEU A 220 -2.00 -13.55 7.01
N VAL A 221 -2.72 -13.07 8.04
CA VAL A 221 -2.27 -11.90 8.81
C VAL A 221 -0.89 -12.16 9.41
N PHE A 222 -0.73 -13.29 10.11
CA PHE A 222 0.53 -13.68 10.74
C PHE A 222 1.70 -13.74 9.74
N SER A 223 1.48 -14.27 8.54
CA SER A 223 2.49 -14.28 7.47
C SER A 223 2.94 -12.85 7.09
N THR A 224 2.02 -11.88 7.04
CA THR A 224 2.39 -10.50 6.75
C THR A 224 3.16 -9.85 7.90
N VAL A 225 2.86 -10.22 9.15
CA VAL A 225 3.60 -9.75 10.32
C VAL A 225 5.04 -10.26 10.27
N ILE A 226 5.25 -11.54 9.98
CA ILE A 226 6.59 -12.11 9.83
C ILE A 226 7.39 -11.32 8.79
N VAL A 227 6.81 -11.04 7.63
CA VAL A 227 7.52 -10.26 6.60
C VAL A 227 7.79 -8.82 7.05
N ALA A 228 6.87 -8.18 7.78
CA ALA A 228 7.06 -6.82 8.30
C ALA A 228 8.17 -6.75 9.35
N LEU A 229 8.28 -7.79 10.19
CA LEU A 229 9.34 -7.91 11.20
C LEU A 229 10.68 -8.26 10.57
N ALA A 230 10.68 -9.11 9.53
CA ALA A 230 11.88 -9.47 8.81
C ALA A 230 12.44 -8.27 8.06
N MET A 231 11.64 -7.63 7.20
CA MET A 231 12.01 -6.52 6.31
C MET A 231 11.29 -5.22 6.70
N PRO A 232 11.74 -4.50 7.75
CA PRO A 232 11.06 -3.33 8.28
C PRO A 232 11.31 -2.05 7.46
N PHE A 233 11.48 -2.16 6.14
CA PHE A 233 11.83 -1.06 5.23
C PHE A 233 10.63 -0.71 4.34
N PHE A 234 9.86 0.31 4.74
CA PHE A 234 8.58 0.63 4.10
C PHE A 234 8.73 0.94 2.61
N GLY A 235 9.68 1.81 2.24
CA GLY A 235 9.83 2.28 0.85
C GLY A 235 10.16 1.13 -0.11
N GLU A 236 11.03 0.24 0.34
CA GLU A 236 11.61 -0.88 -0.38
C GLU A 236 10.60 -2.01 -0.54
N VAL A 237 9.86 -2.35 0.53
CA VAL A 237 8.77 -3.34 0.47
C VAL A 237 7.64 -2.85 -0.45
N MET A 238 7.31 -1.57 -0.39
CA MET A 238 6.27 -0.99 -1.26
C MET A 238 6.75 -0.87 -2.71
N SER A 239 7.99 -0.44 -2.94
CA SER A 239 8.59 -0.42 -4.28
C SER A 239 8.63 -1.82 -4.89
N LEU A 240 9.11 -2.83 -4.15
CA LEU A 240 9.16 -4.21 -4.59
C LEU A 240 7.75 -4.77 -4.88
N SER A 241 6.77 -4.47 -4.02
CA SER A 241 5.38 -4.86 -4.24
C SER A 241 4.80 -4.21 -5.50
N GLY A 242 5.18 -2.96 -5.80
CA GLY A 242 4.81 -2.27 -7.02
C GLY A 242 5.44 -2.89 -8.26
N ALA A 243 6.76 -2.97 -8.27
CA ALA A 243 7.55 -3.48 -9.38
C ALA A 243 7.15 -4.91 -9.77
N PHE A 244 7.10 -5.82 -8.79
CA PHE A 244 6.86 -7.22 -9.07
C PHE A 244 5.37 -7.56 -9.12
N VAL A 245 4.63 -7.28 -8.04
CA VAL A 245 3.24 -7.75 -7.91
C VAL A 245 2.28 -6.90 -8.73
N SER A 246 2.36 -5.57 -8.60
CA SER A 246 1.42 -4.68 -9.28
C SER A 246 1.61 -4.68 -10.80
N VAL A 247 2.82 -4.44 -11.31
CA VAL A 247 3.07 -4.40 -12.76
C VAL A 247 2.72 -5.75 -13.42
N THR A 248 3.08 -6.88 -12.79
CA THR A 248 2.73 -8.20 -13.34
C THR A 248 1.22 -8.40 -13.41
N SER A 249 0.50 -8.12 -12.32
CA SER A 249 -0.95 -8.36 -12.25
C SER A 249 -1.80 -7.35 -13.02
N SER A 250 -1.32 -6.11 -13.15
CA SER A 250 -2.10 -4.98 -13.67
C SER A 250 -1.74 -4.60 -15.10
N ILE A 251 -0.53 -4.93 -15.57
CA ILE A 251 -0.04 -4.57 -16.90
C ILE A 251 0.26 -5.82 -17.71
N VAL A 252 1.21 -6.64 -17.26
CA VAL A 252 1.73 -7.76 -18.06
C VAL A 252 0.66 -8.84 -18.29
N LEU A 253 0.06 -9.36 -17.21
CA LEU A 253 -0.89 -10.47 -17.30
C LEU A 253 -2.17 -10.11 -18.09
N PRO A 254 -2.85 -8.98 -17.84
CA PRO A 254 -4.03 -8.60 -18.62
C PRO A 254 -3.73 -8.43 -20.11
N CYS A 255 -2.59 -7.81 -20.46
CA CYS A 255 -2.19 -7.64 -21.85
C CYS A 255 -1.90 -8.99 -22.54
N LEU A 256 -1.18 -9.89 -21.87
CA LEU A 256 -0.91 -11.23 -22.40
C LEU A 256 -2.20 -12.05 -22.56
N CYS A 257 -3.11 -11.98 -21.58
CA CYS A 257 -4.42 -12.62 -21.67
C CYS A 257 -5.24 -12.05 -22.83
N PHE A 258 -5.26 -10.73 -23.02
CA PHE A 258 -5.95 -10.09 -24.13
C PHE A 258 -5.39 -10.53 -25.49
N LEU A 259 -4.06 -10.56 -25.65
CA LEU A 259 -3.42 -11.04 -26.88
C LEU A 259 -3.75 -12.52 -27.17
N LYS A 260 -3.83 -13.35 -26.13
CA LYS A 260 -4.20 -14.77 -26.26
C LYS A 260 -5.68 -14.96 -26.62
N ILE A 261 -6.58 -14.19 -26.00
CA ILE A 261 -8.04 -14.32 -26.18
C ILE A 261 -8.50 -13.69 -27.50
N SER A 262 -7.95 -12.54 -27.88
CA SER A 262 -8.36 -11.80 -29.09
C SER A 262 -8.01 -12.54 -30.39
N GLY A 263 -7.13 -13.56 -30.34
CA GLY A 263 -6.75 -14.31 -31.53
C GLY A 263 -5.96 -13.50 -32.56
N ILE A 264 -5.51 -12.29 -32.20
CA ILE A 264 -4.78 -11.36 -33.09
C ILE A 264 -3.34 -11.85 -33.38
N TYR A 265 -2.93 -13.00 -32.82
CA TYR A 265 -1.60 -13.61 -32.92
C TYR A 265 -1.02 -13.80 -34.34
N GLY A 266 -1.78 -13.53 -35.41
CA GLY A 266 -1.35 -13.64 -36.81
C GLY A 266 -1.54 -12.40 -37.70
N ARG A 267 -1.99 -11.24 -37.20
CA ARG A 267 -2.13 -10.01 -38.02
C ARG A 267 -1.31 -8.86 -37.44
N PHE A 268 -0.18 -8.54 -38.07
CA PHE A 268 0.64 -7.37 -37.75
C PHE A 268 -0.19 -6.08 -37.90
N GLY A 269 -0.71 -5.57 -36.78
CA GLY A 269 -1.48 -4.34 -36.70
C GLY A 269 -0.94 -3.41 -35.61
N LEU A 270 -1.27 -2.11 -35.72
CA LEU A 270 -0.84 -1.09 -34.77
C LEU A 270 -1.23 -1.44 -33.32
N GLU A 271 -2.41 -2.00 -33.11
CA GLU A 271 -2.90 -2.44 -31.79
C GLU A 271 -1.97 -3.49 -31.15
N GLN A 272 -1.51 -4.45 -31.95
CA GLN A 272 -0.63 -5.52 -31.48
C GLN A 272 0.76 -4.99 -31.12
N LEU A 273 1.28 -4.04 -31.91
CA LEU A 273 2.54 -3.37 -31.63
C LEU A 273 2.46 -2.50 -30.36
N LEU A 274 1.34 -1.79 -30.16
CA LEU A 274 1.10 -1.01 -28.95
C LEU A 274 1.03 -1.90 -27.70
N ILE A 275 0.26 -2.99 -27.74
CA ILE A 275 0.14 -3.92 -26.61
C ILE A 275 1.48 -4.62 -26.34
N GLY A 276 2.19 -5.04 -27.39
CA GLY A 276 3.54 -5.58 -27.27
C GLY A 276 4.51 -4.59 -26.62
N GLY A 277 4.43 -3.31 -26.97
CA GLY A 277 5.18 -2.24 -26.34
C GLY A 277 4.85 -2.07 -24.85
N ILE A 278 3.56 -2.11 -24.48
CA ILE A 278 3.12 -2.03 -23.08
C ILE A 278 3.66 -3.23 -22.28
N VAL A 279 3.60 -4.44 -22.83
CA VAL A 279 4.15 -5.64 -22.19
C VAL A 279 5.66 -5.50 -22.01
N LEU A 280 6.39 -5.02 -23.03
CA LEU A 280 7.83 -4.81 -22.95
C LEU A 280 8.19 -3.80 -21.85
N VAL A 281 7.51 -2.65 -21.82
CA VAL A 281 7.70 -1.63 -20.77
C VAL A 281 7.38 -2.20 -19.39
N GLY A 282 6.32 -3.00 -19.28
CA GLY A 282 5.96 -3.70 -18.04
C GLY A 282 7.07 -4.65 -17.58
N ILE A 283 7.59 -5.50 -18.47
CA ILE A 283 8.68 -6.43 -18.15
C ILE A 283 9.95 -5.67 -17.74
N LEU A 284 10.33 -4.62 -18.48
CA LEU A 284 11.48 -3.78 -18.13
C LEU A 284 11.30 -3.15 -16.75
N SER A 285 10.11 -2.63 -16.44
CA SER A 285 9.78 -2.05 -15.14
C SER A 285 9.86 -3.08 -14.01
N VAL A 286 9.38 -4.31 -14.24
CA VAL A 286 9.51 -5.43 -13.27
C VAL A 286 10.97 -5.73 -13.01
N LEU A 287 11.79 -5.88 -14.06
CA LEU A 287 13.20 -6.24 -13.94
C LEU A 287 13.99 -5.14 -13.22
N THR A 288 13.87 -3.89 -13.69
CA THR A 288 14.61 -2.76 -13.10
C THR A 288 14.14 -2.47 -11.68
N GLY A 289 12.83 -2.40 -11.44
CA GLY A 289 12.28 -2.05 -10.13
C GLY A 289 12.50 -3.15 -9.07
N THR A 290 12.44 -4.43 -9.47
CA THR A 290 12.78 -5.54 -8.58
C THR A 290 14.27 -5.52 -8.25
N TYR A 291 15.14 -5.35 -9.26
CA TYR A 291 16.58 -5.28 -9.05
C TYR A 291 16.96 -4.12 -8.12
N THR A 292 16.47 -2.90 -8.37
CA THR A 292 16.78 -1.74 -7.52
C THR A 292 16.31 -1.95 -6.09
N SER A 293 15.06 -2.40 -5.90
CA SER A 293 14.51 -2.63 -4.56
C SER A 293 15.26 -3.73 -3.82
N SER A 294 15.62 -4.84 -4.49
CA SER A 294 16.40 -5.91 -3.87
C SER A 294 17.81 -5.46 -3.48
N VAL A 295 18.48 -4.68 -4.34
CA VAL A 295 19.81 -4.14 -4.03
C VAL A 295 19.74 -3.17 -2.83
N GLU A 296 18.73 -2.31 -2.77
CA GLU A 296 18.53 -1.39 -1.63
C GLU A 296 18.27 -2.15 -0.33
N ILE A 297 17.42 -3.19 -0.35
CA ILE A 297 17.20 -4.06 0.81
C ILE A 297 18.50 -4.69 1.30
N VAL A 298 19.29 -5.26 0.39
CA VAL A 298 20.58 -5.88 0.74
C VAL A 298 21.55 -4.85 1.33
N ARG A 299 21.68 -3.66 0.73
CA ARG A 299 22.53 -2.59 1.29
C ARG A 299 22.12 -2.20 2.70
N HIS A 300 20.82 -2.08 2.95
CA HIS A 300 20.29 -1.75 4.28
C HIS A 300 20.63 -2.81 5.35
N TYR A 301 20.69 -4.10 5.00
CA TYR A 301 21.11 -5.15 5.94
C TYR A 301 22.61 -5.18 6.19
N TYR A 302 23.41 -4.94 5.15
CA TYR A 302 24.86 -5.11 5.22
C TYR A 302 25.63 -3.81 5.51
N HIS A 303 24.94 -2.72 5.84
CA HIS A 303 25.53 -1.42 6.21
C HIS A 303 26.63 -0.94 5.24
N PHE A 304 26.36 -1.00 3.93
CA PHE A 304 27.19 -0.37 2.89
C PHE A 304 26.52 0.88 2.32
#